data_AF-A0A840DG82-F1
#
_entry.id   AF-A0A840DG82-F1
#
_cell.length_a   1.000
_cell.length_b   1.000
_cell.length_c   1.000
_cell.angle_alpha   90.00
_cell.angle_beta   90.00
_cell.angle_gamma   90.00
#
_symmetry.space_group_name_H-M   'P 1'
#
loop_
_entity.id
_entity.type
_entity.pdbx_description
1 polymer ?
#
loop_
_entity_poly.entity_id
_entity_poly.type
_entity_poly.pdbx_seq_one_letter_code
_entity_poly.pdbx_strand_id
1 'polypeptide(L)'
;MSGWEPSEYTEFFYDGNGQLIGAKTYREPEWCQADVSSLLAYVESQRLGSHGQPMSEAISPLADPSNPEQAWDYEVSVYMDFAQRRLEQFQKAFRAQYGDDADSSAYRFIVKKKDL
;
A
#
# COMPACT_ATOMS: atom_id res chain seq x y z
N MET A 1 -25.24 -15.25 -8.19
CA MET A 1 -24.41 -14.32 -7.41
C MET A 1 -25.07 -12.96 -7.53
N SER A 2 -25.55 -12.39 -6.42
CA SER A 2 -26.05 -11.01 -6.44
C SER A 2 -24.86 -10.10 -6.19
N GLY A 3 -24.58 -9.19 -7.12
CA GLY A 3 -23.53 -8.19 -6.95
C GLY A 3 -23.88 -7.24 -5.80
N TRP A 4 -22.88 -6.62 -5.21
CA TRP A 4 -23.10 -5.47 -4.32
C TRP A 4 -23.57 -4.28 -5.16
N GLU A 5 -24.64 -3.62 -4.72
CA GLU A 5 -25.16 -2.40 -5.35
C GLU A 5 -25.16 -1.28 -4.30
N PRO A 6 -24.73 -0.04 -4.65
CA PRO A 6 -24.71 1.07 -3.70
C PRO A 6 -26.10 1.38 -3.18
N SER A 7 -26.20 1.63 -1.87
CA SER A 7 -27.47 2.09 -1.30
C SER A 7 -27.81 3.52 -1.74
N GLU A 8 -29.09 3.76 -2.02
CA GLU A 8 -29.61 5.08 -2.38
C GLU A 8 -30.72 5.48 -1.41
N TYR A 9 -30.72 6.74 -0.95
CA TYR A 9 -31.83 7.32 -0.23
C TYR A 9 -32.12 8.75 -0.72
N THR A 10 -33.40 9.11 -0.73
CA THR A 10 -33.85 10.44 -1.18
C THR A 10 -34.49 11.19 -0.03
N GLU A 11 -33.94 12.36 0.28
CA GLU A 11 -34.54 13.33 1.19
C GLU A 11 -35.48 14.24 0.41
N PHE A 12 -36.73 14.35 0.86
CA PHE A 12 -37.73 15.26 0.29
C PHE A 12 -37.87 16.50 1.18
N PHE A 13 -37.85 17.68 0.58
CA PHE A 13 -37.98 18.96 1.26
C PHE A 13 -39.37 19.52 0.99
N TYR A 14 -40.07 19.91 2.05
CA TYR A 14 -41.42 20.48 1.99
C TYR A 14 -41.43 21.90 2.57
N ASP A 15 -42.30 22.76 2.06
CA ASP A 15 -42.52 24.10 2.61
C ASP A 15 -43.42 24.06 3.87
N GLY A 16 -43.69 25.24 4.44
CA GLY A 16 -44.58 25.40 5.59
C GLY A 16 -46.06 25.06 5.34
N ASN A 17 -46.45 24.88 4.08
CA ASN A 17 -47.79 24.44 3.68
C ASN A 17 -47.84 22.93 3.35
N GLY A 18 -46.73 22.21 3.54
CA GLY A 18 -46.61 20.79 3.21
C GLY A 18 -46.48 20.52 1.70
N GLN A 19 -46.20 21.54 0.87
CA GLN A 19 -45.92 21.34 -0.55
C GLN A 19 -44.46 20.93 -0.75
N LEU A 20 -44.24 19.95 -1.62
CA LEU A 20 -42.90 19.49 -1.97
C LEU A 20 -42.17 20.60 -2.74
N ILE A 21 -41.06 21.09 -2.20
CA ILE A 21 -40.21 22.14 -2.80
C ILE A 21 -38.89 21.61 -3.35
N GLY A 22 -38.52 20.37 -3.05
CA GLY A 22 -37.34 19.75 -3.62
C GLY A 22 -37.13 18.32 -3.17
N ALA A 23 -36.18 17.65 -3.81
CA ALA A 23 -35.68 16.35 -3.40
C ALA A 23 -34.17 16.29 -3.63
N LYS A 24 -33.45 15.59 -2.76
CA LYS A 24 -32.02 15.34 -2.89
C LYS A 24 -31.75 13.87 -2.66
N THR A 25 -31.19 13.22 -3.65
CA THR A 25 -30.80 11.81 -3.60
C THR A 25 -29.33 11.70 -3.21
N TYR A 26 -29.06 10.85 -2.24
CA TYR A 26 -27.73 10.48 -1.79
C TYR A 26 -27.50 9.03 -2.20
N ARG A 27 -26.37 8.79 -2.86
CA ARG A 27 -25.90 7.46 -3.23
C ARG A 27 -24.65 7.15 -2.43
N GLU A 28 -24.60 5.96 -1.85
CA GLU A 28 -23.40 5.44 -1.21
C GLU A 28 -22.25 5.48 -2.23
N PRO A 29 -21.09 6.07 -1.87
CA PRO A 29 -19.94 6.05 -2.76
C PRO A 29 -19.55 4.61 -3.06
N GLU A 30 -19.39 4.29 -4.34
CA GLU A 30 -18.86 2.98 -4.77
C GLU A 30 -17.44 2.71 -4.21
N TRP A 31 -16.74 3.76 -3.81
CA TRP A 31 -15.38 3.73 -3.29
C TRP A 31 -15.35 4.47 -1.97
N CYS A 32 -14.87 3.82 -0.92
CA CYS A 32 -14.63 4.53 0.33
C CYS A 32 -13.32 5.32 0.25
N GLN A 33 -13.10 6.22 1.19
CA GLN A 33 -11.89 7.03 1.23
C GLN A 33 -10.61 6.18 1.25
N ALA A 34 -10.64 5.03 1.93
CA ALA A 34 -9.48 4.12 1.98
C ALA A 34 -9.17 3.49 0.62
N ASP A 35 -10.18 3.17 -0.19
CA ASP A 35 -9.99 2.63 -1.54
C ASP A 35 -9.38 3.70 -2.46
N VAL A 36 -9.91 4.92 -2.39
CA VAL A 36 -9.39 6.07 -3.12
C VAL A 36 -7.94 6.35 -2.72
N SER A 37 -7.64 6.39 -1.41
CA SER A 37 -6.28 6.59 -0.93
C SER A 37 -5.33 5.46 -1.35
N SER A 38 -5.79 4.22 -1.36
CA SER A 38 -4.99 3.07 -1.79
C SER A 38 -4.67 3.12 -3.29
N LEU A 39 -5.65 3.50 -4.12
CA LEU A 39 -5.43 3.72 -5.54
C LEU A 39 -4.46 4.86 -5.81
N LEU A 40 -4.63 5.99 -5.12
CA LEU A 40 -3.72 7.13 -5.25
C LEU A 40 -2.29 6.73 -4.86
N ALA A 41 -2.12 6.02 -3.73
CA ALA A 41 -0.83 5.51 -3.31
C ALA A 41 -0.23 4.54 -4.35
N TYR A 42 -1.04 3.67 -4.93
CA TYR A 42 -0.59 2.77 -6.00
C TYR A 42 -0.12 3.55 -7.23
N VAL A 43 -0.89 4.53 -7.70
CA VAL A 43 -0.52 5.37 -8.86
C VAL A 43 0.77 6.15 -8.58
N GLU A 44 0.91 6.74 -7.39
CA GLU A 44 2.14 7.44 -7.02
C GLU A 44 3.33 6.48 -6.91
N SER A 45 3.13 5.25 -6.42
CA SER A 45 4.19 4.24 -6.37
C SER A 45 4.74 3.88 -7.76
N GLN A 46 3.93 4.00 -8.82
CA GLN A 46 4.40 3.76 -10.19
C GLN A 46 5.31 4.87 -10.72
N ARG A 47 5.35 6.04 -10.07
CA ARG A 47 6.27 7.13 -10.42
C ARG A 47 7.61 7.02 -9.69
N LEU A 48 7.68 6.17 -8.68
CA LEU A 48 8.91 5.88 -7.95
C LEU A 48 9.70 4.80 -8.69
N GLY A 49 11.02 4.94 -8.69
CA GLY A 49 11.92 3.89 -9.16
C GLY A 49 12.00 2.72 -8.18
N SER A 50 12.78 1.70 -8.53
CA SER A 50 13.05 0.52 -7.67
C SER A 50 13.59 0.85 -6.28
N HIS A 51 14.11 2.06 -6.10
CA HIS A 51 14.71 2.55 -4.85
C HIS A 51 13.81 3.53 -4.10
N GLY A 52 12.54 3.70 -4.51
CA GLY A 52 11.57 4.54 -3.81
C GLY A 52 11.73 6.04 -4.03
N GLN A 53 12.59 6.46 -4.96
CA GLN A 53 12.81 7.87 -5.32
C GLN A 53 12.05 8.22 -6.60
N PRO A 54 11.60 9.48 -6.79
CA PRO A 54 10.96 9.91 -8.02
C PRO A 54 11.85 9.64 -9.23
N MET A 55 11.32 8.92 -10.22
CA MET A 55 12.09 8.59 -11.42
C MET A 55 12.61 9.83 -12.16
N SER A 56 11.83 10.93 -12.15
CA SER A 56 12.22 12.20 -12.76
C SER A 56 13.46 12.83 -12.14
N GLU A 57 13.70 12.61 -10.85
CA GLU A 57 14.89 13.10 -10.15
C GLU A 57 16.06 12.13 -10.36
N ALA A 58 15.81 10.83 -10.16
CA ALA A 58 16.83 9.79 -10.20
C ALA A 58 17.52 9.62 -11.58
N ILE A 59 16.86 10.01 -12.68
CA ILE A 59 17.44 9.94 -14.04
C ILE A 59 17.89 11.31 -14.58
N SER A 60 17.73 12.37 -13.79
CA SER A 60 18.08 13.71 -14.24
C SER A 60 19.60 13.89 -14.31
N PRO A 61 20.14 14.67 -15.27
CA PRO A 61 21.54 15.05 -15.27
C PRO A 61 22.00 15.75 -13.98
N LEU A 62 21.09 16.37 -13.23
CA LEU A 62 21.43 17.02 -11.95
C LEU A 62 21.55 16.03 -10.79
N ALA A 63 21.23 14.74 -11.00
CA ALA A 63 21.53 13.67 -10.07
C ALA A 63 22.89 13.01 -10.35
N ASP A 64 23.59 13.41 -11.42
CA ASP A 64 24.92 12.91 -11.75
C ASP A 64 25.96 13.48 -10.74
N PRO A 65 26.66 12.64 -9.96
CA PRO A 65 27.67 13.09 -9.01
C PRO A 65 28.87 13.81 -9.65
N SER A 66 29.06 13.65 -10.96
CA SER A 66 30.11 14.34 -11.71
C SER A 66 29.67 15.69 -12.27
N ASN A 67 28.38 16.02 -12.19
CA ASN A 67 27.86 17.29 -12.67
C ASN A 67 28.20 18.42 -11.68
N PRO A 68 28.90 19.49 -12.10
CA PRO A 68 29.21 20.62 -11.22
C PRO A 68 27.97 21.38 -10.74
N GLU A 69 26.83 21.21 -11.41
CA GLU A 69 25.52 21.76 -11.04
C GLU A 69 24.63 20.70 -10.35
N GLN A 70 25.20 19.64 -9.77
CA GLN A 70 24.45 18.60 -9.07
C GLN A 70 23.46 19.21 -8.06
N ALA A 71 22.19 18.82 -8.18
CA ALA A 71 21.11 19.27 -7.30
C ALA A 71 20.64 18.17 -6.35
N TRP A 72 20.85 16.90 -6.71
CA TRP A 72 20.42 15.74 -5.93
C TRP A 72 21.57 14.77 -5.72
N ASP A 73 21.69 14.24 -4.51
CA ASP A 73 22.66 13.21 -4.15
C ASP A 73 21.93 12.06 -3.43
N TYR A 74 22.46 10.84 -3.57
CA TYR A 74 21.82 9.63 -3.07
C TYR A 74 22.82 8.78 -2.28
N GLU A 75 22.55 8.59 -0.99
CA GLU A 75 23.36 7.75 -0.11
C GLU A 75 22.82 6.32 -0.04
N VAL A 76 23.73 5.34 -0.11
CA VAL A 76 23.40 3.93 0.11
C VAL A 76 23.90 3.49 1.48
N SER A 77 22.97 3.21 2.38
CA SER A 77 23.25 2.62 3.69
C SER A 77 22.96 1.13 3.70
N VAL A 78 23.87 0.34 4.27
CA VAL A 78 23.66 -1.11 4.46
C VAL A 78 23.00 -1.36 5.80
N TYR A 79 21.77 -1.88 5.79
CA TYR A 79 21.05 -2.31 6.98
C TYR A 79 20.86 -3.82 6.98
N MET A 80 20.93 -4.44 8.16
CA MET A 80 20.61 -5.85 8.35
C MET A 80 19.20 -5.98 8.90
N ASP A 81 18.31 -6.62 8.15
CA ASP A 81 17.01 -7.02 8.66
C ASP A 81 17.16 -8.24 9.59
N PHE A 82 17.28 -7.97 10.89
CA PHE A 82 17.39 -9.01 11.90
C PHE A 82 16.14 -9.88 12.02
N ALA A 83 14.96 -9.35 11.66
CA ALA A 83 13.72 -10.10 11.67
C ALA A 83 13.70 -11.13 10.53
N GLN A 84 14.04 -10.70 9.31
CA GLN A 84 14.21 -11.57 8.15
C GLN A 84 15.31 -12.61 8.39
N ARG A 85 16.46 -12.20 8.94
CA ARG A 85 17.55 -13.14 9.28
C ARG A 85 17.10 -14.22 10.27
N ARG A 86 16.28 -13.87 11.27
CA ARG A 86 15.72 -14.87 12.20
C ARG A 86 14.70 -15.78 11.55
N LEU A 87 13.88 -15.25 10.64
CA LEU A 87 12.94 -16.06 9.86
C LEU A 87 13.68 -17.10 9.01
N GLU A 88 14.72 -16.69 8.27
CA GLU A 88 15.52 -17.57 7.43
C GLU A 88 16.22 -18.65 8.25
N GLN A 89 16.77 -18.30 9.42
CA GLN A 89 17.37 -19.27 10.33
C GLN A 89 16.35 -20.31 10.80
N PHE A 90 15.14 -19.88 11.14
CA PHE A 90 14.06 -20.78 11.53
C PHE A 90 13.63 -21.68 10.38
N GLN A 91 13.39 -21.13 9.19
CA GLN A 91 13.01 -21.90 8.00
C GLN A 91 14.08 -22.94 7.63
N LYS A 92 15.36 -22.56 7.72
CA LYS A 92 16.48 -23.47 7.51
C LYS A 92 16.49 -24.60 8.54
N ALA A 93 16.30 -24.29 9.82
CA ALA A 93 16.23 -25.29 10.88
C ALA A 93 15.01 -26.23 10.70
N PHE A 94 13.87 -25.66 10.30
CA PHE A 94 12.64 -26.42 10.02
C PHE A 94 12.84 -27.41 8.87
N ARG A 95 13.41 -26.97 7.74
CA ARG A 95 13.75 -27.88 6.62
C ARG A 95 14.74 -28.96 7.05
N ALA A 96 15.76 -28.60 7.82
CA ALA A 96 16.72 -29.59 8.33
C ALA A 96 16.07 -30.65 9.24
N GLN A 97 15.03 -30.28 10.00
CA GLN A 97 14.32 -31.19 10.91
C GLN A 97 13.32 -32.09 10.19
N TYR A 98 12.62 -31.58 9.18
CA TYR A 98 11.49 -32.27 8.53
C TYR A 98 11.78 -32.76 7.11
N GLY A 99 12.99 -32.53 6.60
CA GLY A 99 13.41 -32.89 5.25
C GLY A 99 13.10 -31.78 4.22
N ASP A 100 13.81 -31.79 3.09
CA ASP A 100 13.62 -30.81 2.02
C ASP A 100 12.26 -30.93 1.32
N ASP A 101 11.61 -32.10 1.42
CA ASP A 101 10.26 -32.37 0.91
C ASP A 101 9.15 -31.89 1.85
N ALA A 102 9.49 -31.31 3.01
CA ALA A 102 8.50 -30.74 3.90
C ALA A 102 7.77 -29.59 3.20
N ASP A 103 6.46 -29.73 3.00
CA ASP A 103 5.62 -28.72 2.37
C ASP A 103 5.51 -27.47 3.25
N SER A 104 6.52 -26.59 3.12
CA SER A 104 6.57 -25.31 3.81
C SER A 104 5.55 -24.30 3.29
N SER A 105 4.89 -24.58 2.15
CA SER A 105 3.91 -23.68 1.53
C SER A 105 2.58 -23.63 2.29
N ALA A 106 2.26 -24.69 3.03
CA ALA A 106 1.10 -24.77 3.91
C ALA A 106 1.25 -23.90 5.17
N TYR A 107 2.46 -23.45 5.52
CA TYR A 107 2.73 -22.71 6.75
C TYR A 107 2.95 -21.22 6.49
N ARG A 108 2.41 -20.39 7.38
CA ARG A 108 2.70 -18.96 7.45
C ARG A 108 3.51 -18.68 8.71
N PHE A 109 4.76 -18.27 8.54
CA PHE A 109 5.63 -17.90 9.66
C PHE A 109 5.36 -16.45 10.06
N ILE A 110 5.11 -16.23 11.36
CA ILE A 110 4.88 -14.88 11.91
C ILE A 110 6.11 -14.51 12.73
N VAL A 111 6.79 -13.42 12.34
CA VAL A 111 7.91 -12.86 13.12
C VAL A 111 7.35 -11.83 14.10
N LYS A 112 7.53 -12.06 15.40
CA LYS A 112 7.11 -11.14 16.47
C LYS A 112 8.32 -10.54 17.16
N LYS A 113 8.24 -9.24 17.49
CA LYS A 113 9.18 -8.62 18.43
C LYS A 113 8.98 -9.26 19.81
N LYS A 114 10.08 -9.60 20.48
CA LYS A 114 10.09 -10.07 21.85
C LYS A 114 10.92 -9.09 22.67
N ASP A 115 10.33 -8.57 23.74
CA ASP A 115 11.07 -7.76 24.71
C ASP A 115 11.98 -8.68 25.54
N LEU A 116 13.18 -8.19 25.87
CA LEU A 116 14.20 -8.93 26.62
C LEU A 116 13.97 -8.82 28.12
#